data_AF-A0A336N4V9-F1
#
_entry.id   AF-A0A336N4V9-F1
#
_cell.length_a   1.000
_cell.length_b   1.000
_cell.length_c   1.000
_cell.angle_alpha   90.00
_cell.angle_beta   90.00
_cell.angle_gamma   90.00
#
_symmetry.space_group_name_H-M   'P 1'
#
loop_
_entity.id
_entity.type
_entity.pdbx_description
1 polymer ?
#
loop_
_entity_poly.entity_id
_entity_poly.type
_entity_poly.pdbx_seq_one_letter_code
_entity_poly.pdbx_strand_id
1 'polypeptide(L)'
;MATYCVAFGSNLSAMWILVANGWMQSPVGSEFNFETMRMEMTSFMDLWLNPIAQSKFLHTLSAGYVSAAFFVLAISSYYLLKGRDIGFAKRSFSVASTFGIISVVSVLIVGDESGYEIGYAQPTKLAAMEGEWHTQPAPAAWNMIIVANQAEQKNDFSLQIPYVAGIIVTRSFDKQFSGLIDLQERNLERVRSGIQAYALLQQLRAEKKANGQASEETKAKFDKVQKDLGFGLLLKRYTDNVVDATEEQIKQAAADTIPKVAPTFWSFRVMMATGGAILLLMLLAFVQNVRKTVGSRPLLLKALLWGLPLPWIGIECGWFLAEYGRQPWAIYEVLPVGVSASKLAPGDLWFSIGLICALYTLFLVVEMYLTFKYGRLGPSALKTGRYYFEQSSK
;
A
#
# COMPACT_ATOMS: atom_id res chain seq x y z
N MET A 1 18.18 -12.49 -25.06
CA MET A 1 16.72 -12.37 -25.25
C MET A 1 15.95 -12.97 -24.07
N ALA A 2 16.11 -14.27 -23.76
CA ALA A 2 15.36 -14.94 -22.69
C ALA A 2 15.33 -14.18 -21.34
N THR A 3 16.49 -13.71 -20.84
CA THR A 3 16.56 -12.93 -19.58
C THR A 3 15.70 -11.66 -19.61
N TYR A 4 15.64 -10.97 -20.76
CA TYR A 4 14.81 -9.77 -20.92
C TYR A 4 13.31 -10.11 -20.95
N CYS A 5 12.92 -11.23 -21.55
CA CYS A 5 11.53 -11.69 -21.55
C CYS A 5 11.03 -12.02 -20.14
N VAL A 6 11.89 -12.60 -19.27
CA VAL A 6 11.56 -12.85 -17.86
C VAL A 6 11.34 -11.54 -17.10
N ALA A 7 12.23 -10.56 -17.28
CA ALA A 7 12.08 -9.25 -16.65
C ALA A 7 10.81 -8.52 -17.15
N PHE A 8 10.57 -8.53 -18.46
CA PHE A 8 9.38 -7.94 -19.06
C PHE A 8 8.10 -8.59 -18.56
N GLY A 9 8.03 -9.93 -18.53
CA GLY A 9 6.89 -10.68 -18.01
C GLY A 9 6.63 -10.41 -16.53
N SER A 10 7.67 -10.24 -15.73
CA SER A 10 7.56 -9.86 -14.30
C SER A 10 6.92 -8.47 -14.15
N ASN A 11 7.33 -7.51 -14.99
CA ASN A 11 6.76 -6.16 -14.99
C ASN A 11 5.30 -6.15 -15.48
N LEU A 12 5.00 -6.94 -16.51
CA LEU A 12 3.65 -7.07 -17.04
C LEU A 12 2.69 -7.67 -16.00
N SER A 13 3.16 -8.68 -15.25
CA SER A 13 2.43 -9.26 -14.12
C SER A 13 2.15 -8.21 -13.04
N ALA A 14 3.17 -7.45 -12.63
CA ALA A 14 3.03 -6.37 -11.65
C ALA A 14 2.05 -5.28 -12.12
N MET A 15 2.07 -4.91 -13.41
CA MET A 15 1.13 -3.95 -13.98
C MET A 15 -0.31 -4.42 -13.83
N TRP A 16 -0.63 -5.63 -14.28
CA TRP A 16 -2.02 -6.11 -14.27
C TRP A 16 -2.58 -6.30 -12.87
N ILE A 17 -1.78 -6.81 -11.93
CA ILE A 17 -2.25 -6.96 -10.55
C ILE A 17 -2.44 -5.60 -9.86
N LEU A 18 -1.64 -4.59 -10.21
CA LEU A 18 -1.76 -3.25 -9.65
C LEU A 18 -2.83 -2.40 -10.35
N VAL A 19 -3.20 -2.72 -11.59
CA VAL A 19 -4.44 -2.21 -12.21
C VAL A 19 -5.66 -2.69 -11.42
N ALA A 20 -5.72 -3.98 -11.08
CA ALA A 20 -6.80 -4.51 -10.24
C ALA A 20 -6.83 -3.86 -8.84
N ASN A 21 -5.68 -3.80 -8.15
CA ASN A 21 -5.61 -3.15 -6.83
C ASN A 21 -5.91 -1.63 -6.91
N GLY A 22 -5.44 -0.95 -7.95
CA GLY A 22 -5.72 0.47 -8.19
C GLY A 22 -7.21 0.74 -8.36
N TRP A 23 -7.92 -0.13 -9.10
CA TRP A 23 -9.38 -0.06 -9.22
C TRP A 23 -10.09 -0.30 -7.88
N MET A 24 -9.61 -1.22 -7.04
CA MET A 24 -10.17 -1.40 -5.68
C MET A 24 -10.04 -0.13 -4.81
N GLN A 25 -9.07 0.73 -5.13
CA GLN A 25 -8.79 1.97 -4.40
C GLN A 25 -9.51 3.18 -5.01
N SER A 26 -9.79 3.14 -6.31
CA SER A 26 -10.57 4.15 -7.03
C SER A 26 -11.34 3.46 -8.16
N PRO A 27 -12.61 3.08 -7.95
CA PRO A 27 -13.36 2.21 -8.86
C PRO A 27 -13.94 2.96 -10.08
N VAL A 28 -13.07 3.63 -10.84
CA VAL A 28 -13.43 4.33 -12.09
C VAL A 28 -13.77 3.34 -13.22
N GLY A 29 -14.51 3.81 -14.23
CA GLY A 29 -14.90 2.99 -15.39
C GLY A 29 -15.87 1.86 -15.03
N SER A 30 -16.67 2.02 -13.97
CA SER A 30 -17.69 1.05 -13.56
C SER A 30 -18.95 1.71 -13.01
N GLU A 31 -20.09 1.02 -13.14
CA GLU A 31 -21.38 1.45 -12.60
C GLU A 31 -22.12 0.29 -11.92
N PHE A 32 -22.95 0.59 -10.92
CA PHE A 32 -23.76 -0.44 -10.25
C PHE A 32 -25.02 -0.72 -11.07
N ASN A 33 -25.21 -1.98 -11.48
CA ASN A 33 -26.41 -2.41 -12.17
C ASN A 33 -27.35 -3.13 -11.19
N PHE A 34 -28.52 -2.52 -10.91
CA PHE A 34 -29.52 -3.09 -10.01
C PHE A 34 -30.19 -4.37 -10.57
N GLU A 35 -30.13 -4.60 -11.88
CA GLU A 35 -30.70 -5.78 -12.50
C GLU A 35 -29.85 -7.02 -12.28
N THR A 36 -28.53 -6.87 -12.39
CA THR A 36 -27.54 -7.95 -12.22
C THR A 36 -26.93 -7.98 -10.82
N MET A 37 -27.24 -6.97 -9.99
CA MET A 37 -26.79 -6.82 -8.60
C MET A 37 -25.26 -6.81 -8.45
N ARG A 38 -24.56 -6.20 -9.42
CA ARG A 38 -23.10 -6.13 -9.44
C ARG A 38 -22.62 -4.83 -10.11
N MET A 39 -21.35 -4.51 -9.89
CA MET A 39 -20.65 -3.49 -10.67
C MET A 39 -20.38 -4.04 -12.08
N GLU A 40 -20.70 -3.26 -13.10
CA GLU A 40 -20.43 -3.57 -14.51
C GLU A 40 -19.43 -2.55 -15.08
N MET A 41 -18.55 -3.03 -15.96
CA MET A 41 -17.51 -2.19 -16.57
C MET A 41 -18.13 -1.32 -17.66
N THR A 42 -17.95 -0.01 -17.55
CA THR A 42 -18.42 0.97 -18.54
C THR A 42 -17.29 1.37 -19.50
N SER A 43 -16.05 1.41 -19.02
CA SER A 43 -14.89 1.81 -19.81
C SER A 43 -13.63 1.06 -19.37
N PHE A 44 -13.14 0.18 -20.26
CA PHE A 44 -11.89 -0.54 -20.03
C PHE A 44 -10.67 0.40 -19.99
N MET A 45 -10.68 1.45 -20.82
CA MET A 45 -9.55 2.39 -20.89
C MET A 45 -9.44 3.23 -19.63
N ASP A 46 -10.56 3.66 -19.03
CA ASP A 46 -10.53 4.39 -17.76
C ASP A 46 -10.04 3.50 -16.61
N LEU A 47 -10.40 2.21 -16.64
CA LEU A 47 -9.90 1.23 -15.68
C LEU A 47 -8.38 1.04 -15.82
N TRP A 48 -7.87 0.87 -17.05
CA TRP A 48 -6.45 0.63 -17.29
C TRP A 48 -5.58 1.87 -17.06
N LEU A 49 -6.04 3.06 -17.47
CA LEU A 49 -5.34 4.34 -17.33
C LEU A 49 -5.63 5.05 -16.00
N ASN A 50 -6.30 4.38 -15.05
CA ASN A 50 -6.58 4.90 -13.72
C ASN A 50 -5.30 5.49 -13.08
N PRO A 51 -5.27 6.79 -12.72
CA PRO A 51 -4.07 7.43 -12.14
C PRO A 51 -3.55 6.73 -10.87
N ILE A 52 -4.45 6.19 -10.06
CA ILE A 52 -4.11 5.42 -8.85
C ILE A 52 -3.43 4.09 -9.21
N ALA A 53 -3.86 3.44 -10.29
CA ALA A 53 -3.19 2.22 -10.77
C ALA A 53 -1.78 2.52 -11.30
N GLN A 54 -1.63 3.59 -12.07
CA GLN A 54 -0.34 3.97 -12.67
C GLN A 54 0.71 4.35 -11.62
N SER A 55 0.32 5.19 -10.65
CA SER A 55 1.19 5.58 -9.53
C SER A 55 1.57 4.36 -8.67
N LYS A 56 0.61 3.50 -8.31
CA LYS A 56 0.87 2.25 -7.58
C LYS A 56 1.80 1.30 -8.33
N PHE A 57 1.57 1.13 -9.64
CA PHE A 57 2.42 0.31 -10.49
C PHE A 57 3.88 0.76 -10.44
N LEU A 58 4.11 2.02 -10.76
CA LEU A 58 5.46 2.58 -10.80
C LEU A 58 6.12 2.56 -9.41
N HIS A 59 5.38 2.88 -8.34
CA HIS A 59 5.92 2.89 -6.99
C HIS A 59 6.32 1.48 -6.53
N THR A 60 5.42 0.51 -6.68
CA THR A 60 5.64 -0.88 -6.25
C THR A 60 6.75 -1.53 -7.06
N LEU A 61 6.79 -1.26 -8.38
CA LEU A 61 7.82 -1.77 -9.26
C LEU A 61 9.21 -1.25 -8.86
N SER A 62 9.34 0.07 -8.67
CA SER A 62 10.59 0.69 -8.26
C SER A 62 11.02 0.23 -6.85
N ALA A 63 10.08 0.01 -5.92
CA ALA A 63 10.38 -0.58 -4.62
C ALA A 63 10.96 -2.00 -4.73
N GLY A 64 10.41 -2.83 -5.63
CA GLY A 64 10.95 -4.14 -5.95
C GLY A 64 12.38 -4.09 -6.51
N TYR A 65 12.66 -3.14 -7.39
CA TYR A 65 14.02 -2.91 -7.91
C TYR A 65 15.00 -2.45 -6.84
N VAL A 66 14.58 -1.57 -5.93
CA VAL A 66 15.38 -1.16 -4.77
C VAL A 66 15.71 -2.36 -3.90
N SER A 67 14.71 -3.20 -3.58
CA SER A 67 14.91 -4.42 -2.78
C SER A 67 15.94 -5.36 -3.42
N ALA A 68 15.79 -5.67 -4.71
CA ALA A 68 16.73 -6.53 -5.43
C ALA A 68 18.15 -5.96 -5.48
N ALA A 69 18.29 -4.66 -5.79
CA ALA A 69 19.59 -4.00 -5.82
C ALA A 69 20.25 -3.96 -4.44
N PHE A 70 19.48 -3.68 -3.39
CA PHE A 70 19.98 -3.66 -2.02
C PHE A 70 20.42 -5.05 -1.56
N PHE A 71 19.69 -6.10 -1.93
CA PHE A 71 20.09 -7.49 -1.67
C PHE A 71 21.46 -7.81 -2.28
N VAL A 72 21.67 -7.48 -3.56
CA VAL A 72 22.97 -7.69 -4.22
C VAL A 72 24.08 -6.86 -3.56
N LEU A 73 23.79 -5.62 -3.14
CA LEU A 73 24.74 -4.79 -2.39
C LEU A 73 25.13 -5.40 -1.05
N ALA A 74 24.16 -5.89 -0.28
CA ALA A 74 24.40 -6.49 1.03
C ALA A 74 25.28 -7.75 0.93
N ILE A 75 24.95 -8.67 0.01
CA ILE A 75 25.74 -9.89 -0.22
C ILE A 75 27.13 -9.57 -0.77
N SER A 76 27.25 -8.62 -1.70
CA SER A 76 28.56 -8.16 -2.20
C SER A 76 29.40 -7.55 -1.08
N SER A 77 28.77 -6.78 -0.19
CA SER A 77 29.42 -6.18 0.98
C SER A 77 29.92 -7.24 1.96
N TYR A 78 29.15 -8.31 2.17
CA TYR A 78 29.57 -9.47 2.97
C TYR A 78 30.85 -10.12 2.40
N TYR A 79 30.92 -10.36 1.09
CA TYR A 79 32.12 -10.93 0.47
C TYR A 79 33.34 -10.01 0.59
N LEU A 80 33.16 -8.70 0.36
CA LEU A 80 34.22 -7.71 0.53
C LEU A 80 34.73 -7.65 1.98
N LEU A 81 33.84 -7.70 2.98
CA LEU A 81 34.20 -7.74 4.40
C LEU A 81 34.98 -9.00 4.79
N LYS A 82 34.73 -10.12 4.10
CA LYS A 82 35.43 -11.39 4.31
C LYS A 82 36.70 -11.53 3.46
N GLY A 83 37.01 -10.56 2.60
CA GLY A 83 38.12 -10.64 1.66
C GLY A 83 37.98 -11.76 0.62
N ARG A 84 36.74 -12.16 0.28
CA ARG A 84 36.44 -13.28 -0.63
C ARG A 84 36.03 -12.76 -2.00
N ASP A 85 36.51 -13.43 -3.05
CA ASP A 85 36.09 -13.22 -4.44
C ASP A 85 36.00 -11.73 -4.84
N ILE A 86 36.99 -10.93 -4.46
CA ILE A 86 36.94 -9.45 -4.49
C ILE A 86 36.55 -8.91 -5.88
N GLY A 87 37.09 -9.50 -6.95
CA GLY A 87 36.78 -9.10 -8.32
C GLY A 87 35.31 -9.34 -8.69
N PHE A 88 34.72 -10.45 -8.24
CA PHE A 88 33.29 -10.74 -8.41
C PHE A 88 32.46 -9.75 -7.59
N ALA A 89 32.77 -9.62 -6.30
CA ALA A 89 32.03 -8.77 -5.38
C ALA A 89 32.04 -7.29 -5.80
N LYS A 90 33.17 -6.74 -6.26
CA LYS A 90 33.25 -5.36 -6.74
C LYS A 90 32.40 -5.11 -8.00
N ARG A 91 32.35 -6.07 -8.94
CA ARG A 91 31.51 -5.95 -10.15
C ARG A 91 30.02 -6.00 -9.81
N SER A 92 29.61 -6.95 -8.97
CA SER A 92 28.24 -7.06 -8.48
C SER A 92 27.82 -5.81 -7.70
N PHE A 93 28.69 -5.32 -6.82
CA PHE A 93 28.48 -4.06 -6.09
C PHE A 93 28.32 -2.87 -7.04
N SER A 94 29.12 -2.80 -8.10
CA SER A 94 29.06 -1.72 -9.07
C SER A 94 27.70 -1.65 -9.77
N VAL A 95 27.24 -2.77 -10.34
CA VAL A 95 25.94 -2.87 -11.03
C VAL A 95 24.80 -2.53 -10.06
N ALA A 96 24.82 -3.11 -8.86
CA ALA A 96 23.77 -2.93 -7.87
C ALA A 96 23.72 -1.51 -7.30
N SER A 97 24.85 -0.85 -7.08
CA SER A 97 24.88 0.53 -6.61
C SER A 97 24.34 1.52 -7.64
N THR A 98 24.68 1.33 -8.92
CA THR A 98 24.22 2.20 -10.01
C THR A 98 22.74 2.00 -10.32
N PHE A 99 22.29 0.75 -10.46
CA PHE A 99 20.86 0.47 -10.67
C PHE A 99 20.03 0.85 -9.44
N GLY A 100 20.58 0.61 -8.24
CA GLY A 100 19.96 0.94 -6.97
C GLY A 100 19.70 2.42 -6.78
N ILE A 101 20.69 3.29 -7.06
CA ILE A 101 20.49 4.74 -6.90
C ILE A 101 19.41 5.29 -7.86
N ILE A 102 19.35 4.78 -9.09
CA ILE A 102 18.30 5.15 -10.05
C ILE A 102 16.93 4.70 -9.52
N SER A 103 16.86 3.46 -9.02
CA SER A 103 15.62 2.88 -8.51
C SER A 103 15.12 3.59 -7.25
N VAL A 104 15.99 3.95 -6.32
CA VAL A 104 15.59 4.63 -5.07
C VAL A 104 15.18 6.09 -5.31
N VAL A 105 15.80 6.78 -6.27
CA VAL A 105 15.32 8.11 -6.67
C VAL A 105 13.93 7.99 -7.33
N SER A 106 13.74 7.00 -8.20
CA SER A 106 12.43 6.73 -8.81
C SER A 106 11.35 6.44 -7.78
N VAL A 107 11.60 5.55 -6.80
CA VAL A 107 10.57 5.18 -5.81
C VAL A 107 10.17 6.37 -4.93
N LEU A 108 11.10 7.28 -4.61
CA LEU A 108 10.79 8.47 -3.82
C LEU A 108 9.95 9.49 -4.59
N ILE A 109 10.30 9.76 -5.86
CA ILE A 109 9.53 10.67 -6.72
C ILE A 109 8.12 10.14 -6.93
N VAL A 110 8.00 8.86 -7.29
CA VAL A 110 6.68 8.24 -7.51
C VAL A 110 5.92 8.07 -6.19
N GLY A 111 6.62 7.95 -5.05
CA GLY A 111 6.01 7.92 -3.73
C GLY A 111 5.33 9.24 -3.35
N ASP A 112 5.99 10.36 -3.63
CA ASP A 112 5.39 11.70 -3.48
C ASP A 112 4.14 11.85 -4.35
N GLU A 113 4.23 11.46 -5.63
CA GLU A 113 3.10 11.50 -6.55
C GLU A 113 1.94 10.60 -6.07
N SER A 114 2.25 9.40 -5.58
CA SER A 114 1.25 8.50 -5.02
C SER A 114 0.57 9.06 -3.77
N GLY A 115 1.31 9.80 -2.93
CA GLY A 115 0.76 10.48 -1.75
C GLY A 115 -0.18 11.64 -2.12
N TYR A 116 0.16 12.37 -3.17
CA TYR A 116 -0.67 13.44 -3.71
C TYR A 116 -1.99 12.91 -4.32
N GLU A 117 -1.90 11.94 -5.22
CA GLU A 117 -3.06 11.35 -5.89
C GLU A 117 -4.02 10.67 -4.91
N ILE A 118 -3.49 9.96 -3.90
CA ILE A 118 -4.33 9.33 -2.88
C ILE A 118 -5.00 10.36 -1.97
N GLY A 119 -4.42 11.55 -1.82
CA GLY A 119 -5.02 12.67 -1.10
C GLY A 119 -6.32 13.15 -1.75
N TYR A 120 -6.38 13.15 -3.08
CA TYR A 120 -7.61 13.47 -3.81
C TYR A 120 -8.60 12.31 -3.82
N ALA A 121 -8.13 11.09 -4.05
CA ALA A 121 -9.02 9.93 -4.16
C ALA A 121 -9.56 9.46 -2.81
N GLN A 122 -8.77 9.56 -1.74
CA GLN A 122 -9.07 9.02 -0.41
C GLN A 122 -8.60 9.97 0.70
N PRO A 123 -9.29 11.12 0.90
CA PRO A 123 -8.87 12.13 1.87
C PRO A 123 -8.80 11.59 3.31
N THR A 124 -9.65 10.62 3.66
CA THR A 124 -9.63 9.97 4.98
C THR A 124 -8.32 9.23 5.25
N LYS A 125 -7.78 8.55 4.23
CA LYS A 125 -6.49 7.85 4.35
C LYS A 125 -5.34 8.85 4.51
N LEU A 126 -5.38 9.95 3.76
CA LEU A 126 -4.41 11.03 3.86
C LEU A 126 -4.42 11.69 5.26
N ALA A 127 -5.59 12.06 5.75
CA ALA A 127 -5.71 12.66 7.09
C ALA A 127 -5.26 11.67 8.18
N ALA A 128 -5.53 10.38 8.04
CA ALA A 128 -5.08 9.35 8.98
C ALA A 128 -3.56 9.10 8.91
N MET A 129 -2.94 9.11 7.72
CA MET A 129 -1.48 8.94 7.58
C MET A 129 -0.69 10.15 8.10
N GLU A 130 -1.29 11.34 8.04
CA GLU A 130 -0.72 12.56 8.61
C GLU A 130 -1.09 12.80 10.08
N GLY A 131 -2.05 12.05 10.61
CA GLY A 131 -2.46 12.13 12.02
C GLY A 131 -3.30 13.36 12.35
N GLU A 132 -4.10 13.82 11.40
CA GLU A 132 -4.76 15.13 11.42
C GLU A 132 -6.25 15.03 11.70
N TRP A 133 -6.62 15.31 12.95
CA TRP A 133 -8.00 15.21 13.41
C TRP A 133 -8.89 16.37 12.95
N HIS A 134 -8.34 17.58 12.94
CA HIS A 134 -9.03 18.80 12.54
C HIS A 134 -8.46 19.32 11.22
N THR A 135 -9.31 19.98 10.43
CA THR A 135 -8.87 20.64 9.18
C THR A 135 -7.81 21.69 9.48
N GLN A 136 -6.66 21.56 8.81
CA GLN A 136 -5.52 22.44 9.05
C GLN A 136 -5.59 23.66 8.12
N PRO A 137 -5.58 24.90 8.68
CA PRO A 137 -5.44 26.09 7.86
C PRO A 137 -4.05 26.16 7.24
N ALA A 138 -3.95 26.80 6.09
CA ALA A 138 -2.67 27.09 5.48
C ALA A 138 -1.98 28.25 6.23
N PRO A 139 -0.66 28.18 6.51
CA PRO A 139 0.25 27.09 6.21
C PRO A 139 0.24 25.99 7.29
N ALA A 140 0.08 24.74 6.86
CA ALA A 140 -0.08 23.62 7.78
C ALA A 140 1.25 23.05 8.30
N ALA A 141 1.25 22.64 9.57
CA ALA A 141 2.38 21.96 10.22
C ALA A 141 2.35 20.45 9.96
N TRP A 142 3.52 19.83 9.82
CA TRP A 142 3.66 18.38 9.57
C TRP A 142 3.96 17.62 10.85
N ASN A 143 3.10 16.66 11.20
CA ASN A 143 3.28 15.83 12.38
C ASN A 143 4.43 14.84 12.19
N MET A 144 5.62 15.09 12.75
CA MET A 144 6.73 14.14 12.69
C MET A 144 6.47 12.90 13.55
N ILE A 145 5.96 13.10 14.76
CA ILE A 145 5.65 12.06 15.76
C ILE A 145 4.32 12.40 16.42
N ILE A 146 3.45 11.41 16.58
CA ILE A 146 2.20 11.56 17.35
C ILE A 146 1.98 10.39 18.31
N VAL A 147 1.23 10.65 19.37
CA VAL A 147 0.51 9.64 20.15
C VAL A 147 -0.97 9.89 19.93
N ALA A 148 -1.57 9.14 19.00
CA ALA A 148 -2.96 9.33 18.61
C ALA A 148 -3.91 8.68 19.62
N ASN A 149 -4.88 9.45 20.11
CA ASN A 149 -5.99 8.99 20.94
C ASN A 149 -7.26 8.95 20.09
N GLN A 150 -7.58 7.76 19.58
CA GLN A 150 -8.72 7.55 18.70
C GLN A 150 -10.07 7.81 19.41
N ALA A 151 -10.15 7.51 20.71
CA ALA A 151 -11.39 7.66 21.47
C ALA A 151 -11.75 9.12 21.68
N GLU A 152 -10.75 9.97 21.92
CA GLU A 152 -10.93 11.41 22.10
C GLU A 152 -10.74 12.23 20.81
N GLN A 153 -10.50 11.56 19.68
CA GLN A 153 -10.27 12.18 18.36
C GLN A 153 -9.22 13.30 18.39
N LYS A 154 -8.12 13.06 19.11
CA LYS A 154 -7.02 14.02 19.25
C LYS A 154 -5.66 13.32 19.32
N ASN A 155 -4.59 14.10 19.28
CA ASN A 155 -3.25 13.62 19.59
C ASN A 155 -2.90 14.03 21.03
N ASP A 156 -2.65 13.06 21.91
CA ASP A 156 -2.21 13.32 23.30
C ASP A 156 -0.79 13.91 23.33
N PHE A 157 -0.01 13.62 22.30
CA PHE A 157 1.30 14.20 22.06
C PHE A 157 1.52 14.39 20.55
N SER A 158 2.14 15.51 20.17
CA SER A 158 2.52 15.79 18.78
C SER A 158 3.83 16.58 18.72
N LEU A 159 4.77 16.12 17.91
CA LEU A 159 5.94 16.88 17.50
C LEU A 159 5.77 17.31 16.04
N GLN A 160 5.69 18.61 15.80
CA GLN A 160 5.36 19.17 14.50
C GLN A 160 6.51 19.99 13.89
N ILE A 161 6.65 19.92 12.57
CA ILE A 161 7.49 20.85 11.79
C ILE A 161 6.58 21.88 11.12
N PRO A 162 6.69 23.18 11.46
CA PRO A 162 5.87 24.23 10.86
C PRO A 162 6.02 24.30 9.33
N TYR A 163 4.96 24.68 8.62
CA TYR A 163 4.91 24.97 7.17
C TYR A 163 5.19 23.80 6.20
N VAL A 164 5.57 22.62 6.68
CA VAL A 164 5.99 21.51 5.81
C VAL A 164 4.82 20.69 5.27
N ALA A 165 3.70 20.58 6.00
CA ALA A 165 2.61 19.70 5.58
C ALA A 165 1.94 20.18 4.29
N GLY A 166 1.78 21.48 4.09
CA GLY A 166 1.23 22.02 2.84
C GLY A 166 2.08 21.65 1.62
N ILE A 167 3.41 21.61 1.76
CA ILE A 167 4.32 21.22 0.67
C ILE A 167 4.14 19.74 0.32
N ILE A 168 4.10 18.88 1.34
CA ILE A 168 4.04 17.42 1.18
C ILE A 168 2.64 16.97 0.71
N VAL A 169 1.59 17.55 1.30
CA VAL A 169 0.22 17.07 1.15
C VAL A 169 -0.50 17.76 0.00
N THR A 170 -0.39 19.09 -0.10
CA THR A 170 -1.18 19.89 -1.06
C THR A 170 -0.35 20.52 -2.17
N ARG A 171 0.99 20.40 -2.10
CA ARG A 171 1.96 21.11 -2.95
C ARG A 171 1.76 22.63 -2.94
N SER A 172 1.32 23.20 -1.81
CA SER A 172 1.01 24.63 -1.67
C SER A 172 1.17 25.11 -0.22
N PHE A 173 1.47 26.39 -0.03
CA PHE A 173 1.53 27.03 1.29
C PHE A 173 0.19 27.67 1.70
N ASP A 174 -0.82 27.58 0.83
CA ASP A 174 -2.01 28.42 0.84
C ASP A 174 -3.29 27.58 0.74
N LYS A 175 -3.16 26.25 0.56
CA LYS A 175 -4.28 25.30 0.58
C LYS A 175 -4.40 24.60 1.93
N GLN A 176 -5.63 24.60 2.46
CA GLN A 176 -6.03 23.73 3.57
C GLN A 176 -6.18 22.28 3.09
N PHE A 177 -6.06 21.33 4.01
CA PHE A 177 -6.46 19.94 3.78
C PHE A 177 -7.38 19.46 4.91
N SER A 178 -8.33 18.58 4.56
CA SER A 178 -9.40 18.18 5.47
C SER A 178 -8.91 17.27 6.60
N GLY A 179 -9.37 17.54 7.81
CA GLY A 179 -9.16 16.67 8.97
C GLY A 179 -10.19 15.53 9.06
N LEU A 180 -9.89 14.56 9.91
CA LEU A 180 -10.73 13.37 10.09
C LEU A 180 -12.14 13.66 10.59
N ILE A 181 -12.33 14.68 11.43
CA ILE A 181 -13.65 15.03 11.99
C ILE A 181 -14.58 15.54 10.89
N ASP A 182 -14.14 16.52 10.10
CA ASP A 182 -14.92 17.07 8.98
C ASP A 182 -15.23 16.00 7.91
N LEU A 183 -14.33 15.03 7.74
CA LEU A 183 -14.53 13.90 6.83
C LEU A 183 -15.55 12.90 7.39
N GLN A 184 -15.52 12.64 8.70
CA GLN A 184 -16.50 11.81 9.38
C GLN A 184 -17.90 12.42 9.31
N GLU A 185 -18.04 13.73 9.49
CA GLU A 185 -19.31 14.46 9.35
C GLU A 185 -19.87 14.35 7.94
N ARG A 186 -19.04 14.56 6.91
CA ARG A 186 -19.42 14.33 5.51
C ARG A 186 -19.88 12.88 5.28
N ASN A 187 -19.15 11.91 5.82
CA ASN A 187 -19.49 10.51 5.68
C ASN A 187 -20.79 10.13 6.41
N LEU A 188 -21.13 10.82 7.50
CA LEU A 188 -22.41 10.64 8.19
C LEU A 188 -23.61 11.00 7.29
N GLU A 189 -23.51 12.09 6.53
CA GLU A 189 -24.52 12.44 5.52
C GLU A 189 -24.58 11.39 4.40
N ARG A 190 -23.44 10.87 3.97
CA ARG A 190 -23.38 9.80 2.96
C ARG A 190 -23.98 8.49 3.45
N VAL A 191 -23.81 8.13 4.73
CA VAL A 191 -24.51 6.98 5.32
C VAL A 191 -26.03 7.17 5.25
N ARG A 192 -26.54 8.36 5.58
CA ARG A 192 -27.97 8.68 5.47
C ARG A 192 -28.48 8.61 4.02
N SER A 193 -27.73 9.17 3.07
CA SER A 193 -27.99 9.03 1.63
C SER A 193 -27.99 7.56 1.19
N GLY A 194 -27.05 6.78 1.71
CA GLY A 194 -26.93 5.34 1.46
C GLY A 194 -28.10 4.51 1.98
N ILE A 195 -28.73 4.91 3.10
CA ILE A 195 -29.99 4.29 3.56
C ILE A 195 -31.10 4.49 2.52
N GLN A 196 -31.23 5.71 1.98
CA GLN A 196 -32.21 6.01 0.94
C GLN A 196 -31.92 5.22 -0.34
N ALA A 197 -30.65 5.14 -0.75
CA ALA A 197 -30.23 4.33 -1.88
C ALA A 197 -30.58 2.85 -1.70
N TYR A 198 -30.37 2.31 -0.50
CA TYR A 198 -30.70 0.92 -0.18
C TYR A 198 -32.22 0.67 -0.19
N ALA A 199 -33.02 1.59 0.35
CA ALA A 199 -34.47 1.51 0.32
C ALA A 199 -35.01 1.51 -1.12
N LEU A 200 -34.51 2.42 -1.96
CA LEU A 200 -34.86 2.49 -3.38
C LEU A 200 -34.43 1.23 -4.13
N LEU A 201 -33.26 0.65 -3.82
CA LEU A 201 -32.81 -0.62 -4.38
C LEU A 201 -33.76 -1.78 -4.01
N GLN A 202 -34.23 -1.83 -2.76
CA GLN A 202 -35.23 -2.82 -2.36
C GLN A 202 -36.55 -2.62 -3.10
N GLN A 203 -36.98 -1.37 -3.28
CA GLN A 203 -38.18 -1.02 -4.03
C GLN A 203 -38.06 -1.45 -5.50
N LEU A 204 -36.96 -1.12 -6.19
CA LEU A 204 -36.69 -1.55 -7.57
C LEU A 204 -36.77 -3.07 -7.72
N ARG A 205 -36.21 -3.81 -6.76
CA ARG A 205 -36.25 -5.28 -6.75
C ARG A 205 -37.67 -5.81 -6.55
N ALA A 206 -38.46 -5.18 -5.67
CA ALA A 206 -39.84 -5.56 -5.43
C ALA A 206 -40.72 -5.27 -6.66
N GLU A 207 -40.59 -4.09 -7.26
CA GLU A 207 -41.28 -3.68 -8.49
C GLU A 207 -40.96 -4.66 -9.65
N LYS A 208 -39.68 -4.96 -9.88
CA LYS A 208 -39.27 -5.93 -10.90
C LYS A 208 -39.86 -7.32 -10.65
N LYS A 209 -39.92 -7.76 -9.39
CA LYS A 209 -40.52 -9.06 -9.03
C LYS A 209 -42.04 -9.09 -9.24
N ALA A 210 -42.73 -7.98 -8.98
CA ALA A 210 -44.18 -7.89 -9.10
C ALA A 210 -44.65 -7.66 -10.54
N ASN A 211 -43.97 -6.79 -11.28
CA ASN A 211 -44.45 -6.25 -12.56
C ASN A 211 -43.59 -6.70 -13.76
N GLY A 212 -42.52 -7.47 -13.53
CA GLY A 212 -41.54 -7.85 -14.55
C GLY A 212 -40.57 -6.72 -14.95
N GLN A 213 -40.88 -5.47 -14.59
CA GLN A 213 -40.07 -4.27 -14.86
C GLN A 213 -40.11 -3.33 -13.65
N ALA A 214 -39.05 -2.56 -13.45
CA ALA A 214 -38.99 -1.53 -12.41
C ALA A 214 -39.53 -0.19 -12.94
N SER A 215 -40.06 0.66 -12.06
CA SER A 215 -40.56 1.99 -12.43
C SER A 215 -39.41 2.92 -12.83
N GLU A 216 -39.55 3.59 -13.97
CA GLU A 216 -38.59 4.62 -14.42
C GLU A 216 -38.45 5.76 -13.40
N GLU A 217 -39.52 6.08 -12.66
CA GLU A 217 -39.46 7.10 -11.61
C GLU A 217 -38.60 6.65 -10.43
N THR A 218 -38.77 5.40 -9.98
CA THR A 218 -37.97 4.81 -8.88
C THR A 218 -36.51 4.69 -9.31
N LYS A 219 -36.26 4.32 -10.57
CA LYS A 219 -34.92 4.23 -11.14
C LYS A 219 -34.23 5.60 -11.17
N ALA A 220 -34.91 6.63 -11.67
CA ALA A 220 -34.38 7.99 -11.66
C ALA A 220 -34.11 8.55 -10.25
N LYS A 221 -34.89 8.12 -9.24
CA LYS A 221 -34.62 8.44 -7.83
C LYS A 221 -33.38 7.69 -7.32
N PHE A 222 -33.25 6.40 -7.62
CA PHE A 222 -32.09 5.58 -7.23
C PHE A 222 -30.79 6.10 -7.85
N ASP A 223 -30.80 6.46 -9.14
CA ASP A 223 -29.61 6.91 -9.86
C ASP A 223 -28.98 8.17 -9.25
N LYS A 224 -29.76 9.00 -8.55
CA LYS A 224 -29.27 10.20 -7.84
C LYS A 224 -28.48 9.88 -6.58
N VAL A 225 -28.76 8.76 -5.92
CA VAL A 225 -28.19 8.38 -4.61
C VAL A 225 -27.35 7.10 -4.67
N GLN A 226 -27.34 6.38 -5.80
CA GLN A 226 -26.65 5.10 -5.95
C GLN A 226 -25.16 5.12 -5.58
N LYS A 227 -24.50 6.28 -5.76
CA LYS A 227 -23.08 6.47 -5.40
C LYS A 227 -22.79 6.27 -3.91
N ASP A 228 -23.79 6.46 -3.06
CA ASP A 228 -23.67 6.32 -1.61
C ASP A 228 -24.21 4.96 -1.12
N LEU A 229 -24.62 4.06 -2.02
CA LEU A 229 -25.12 2.73 -1.67
C LEU A 229 -24.13 1.97 -0.79
N GLY A 230 -22.83 2.06 -1.08
CA GLY A 230 -21.78 1.43 -0.27
C GLY A 230 -21.75 1.91 1.18
N PHE A 231 -22.06 3.20 1.42
CA PHE A 231 -22.17 3.75 2.78
C PHE A 231 -23.40 3.21 3.51
N GLY A 232 -24.51 3.00 2.81
CA GLY A 232 -25.67 2.30 3.37
C GLY A 232 -25.34 0.85 3.76
N LEU A 233 -24.48 0.17 2.99
CA LEU A 233 -24.05 -1.20 3.29
C LEU A 233 -23.15 -1.32 4.54
N LEU A 234 -22.52 -0.23 5.02
CA LEU A 234 -21.77 -0.25 6.28
C LEU A 234 -22.67 -0.60 7.46
N LEU A 235 -23.95 -0.20 7.40
CA LEU A 235 -24.94 -0.49 8.44
C LEU A 235 -25.24 -1.98 8.59
N LYS A 236 -24.96 -2.80 7.58
CA LYS A 236 -25.14 -4.27 7.67
C LYS A 236 -24.27 -4.95 8.73
N ARG A 237 -23.26 -4.26 9.24
CA ARG A 237 -22.50 -4.72 10.41
C ARG A 237 -23.30 -4.63 11.71
N TYR A 238 -24.28 -3.74 11.76
CA TYR A 238 -25.01 -3.35 12.96
C TYR A 238 -26.49 -3.78 12.95
N THR A 239 -27.10 -3.86 11.76
CA THR A 239 -28.51 -4.22 11.58
C THR A 239 -28.72 -5.01 10.29
N ASP A 240 -29.60 -6.00 10.32
CA ASP A 240 -30.04 -6.71 9.12
C ASP A 240 -30.92 -5.80 8.22
N ASN A 241 -31.65 -4.87 8.83
CA ASN A 241 -32.54 -3.91 8.18
C ASN A 241 -31.89 -2.53 8.15
N VAL A 242 -31.22 -2.22 7.04
CA VAL A 242 -30.52 -0.92 6.82
C VAL A 242 -31.47 0.27 6.89
N VAL A 243 -32.72 0.11 6.45
CA VAL A 243 -33.73 1.19 6.39
C VAL A 243 -34.16 1.66 7.77
N ASP A 244 -34.13 0.77 8.77
CA ASP A 244 -34.59 1.05 10.13
C ASP A 244 -33.42 1.34 11.09
N ALA A 245 -32.23 1.66 10.54
CA ALA A 245 -31.04 1.91 11.35
C ALA A 245 -31.26 3.07 12.34
N THR A 246 -30.85 2.86 13.59
CA THR A 246 -30.95 3.89 14.62
C THR A 246 -29.90 4.99 14.41
N GLU A 247 -30.13 6.19 14.95
CA GLU A 247 -29.16 7.29 14.87
C GLU A 247 -27.80 6.91 15.50
N GLU A 248 -27.80 6.05 16.51
CA GLU A 248 -26.56 5.52 17.11
C GLU A 248 -25.80 4.62 16.11
N GLN A 249 -26.50 3.71 15.42
CA GLN A 249 -25.89 2.85 14.40
C GLN A 249 -25.36 3.66 13.21
N ILE A 250 -26.06 4.73 12.81
CA ILE A 250 -25.62 5.66 11.76
C ILE A 250 -24.31 6.34 12.17
N LYS A 251 -24.22 6.84 13.40
CA LYS A 251 -22.99 7.46 13.93
C LYS A 251 -21.84 6.46 14.03
N GLN A 252 -22.11 5.23 14.46
CA GLN A 252 -21.09 4.16 14.51
C GLN A 252 -20.58 3.79 13.12
N ALA A 253 -21.48 3.63 12.13
CA ALA A 253 -21.09 3.36 10.74
C ALA A 253 -20.26 4.50 10.13
N ALA A 254 -20.60 5.75 10.42
CA ALA A 254 -19.82 6.91 9.99
C ALA A 254 -18.44 6.95 10.66
N ALA A 255 -18.35 6.69 11.97
CA ALA A 255 -17.07 6.62 12.68
C ALA A 255 -16.16 5.51 12.15
N ASP A 256 -16.73 4.36 11.79
CA ASP A 256 -16.02 3.23 11.17
C ASP A 256 -15.41 3.55 9.80
N THR A 257 -15.86 4.62 9.11
CA THR A 257 -15.23 5.06 7.85
C THR A 257 -13.82 5.61 8.05
N ILE A 258 -13.45 5.93 9.30
CA ILE A 258 -12.13 6.42 9.66
C ILE A 258 -11.24 5.23 10.05
N PRO A 259 -10.17 4.92 9.30
CA PRO A 259 -9.23 3.88 9.69
C PRO A 259 -8.51 4.32 10.97
N LYS A 260 -8.04 3.35 11.76
CA LYS A 260 -7.29 3.67 12.98
C LYS A 260 -6.06 4.50 12.64
N VAL A 261 -5.92 5.65 13.30
CA VAL A 261 -4.89 6.64 12.98
C VAL A 261 -3.49 6.14 13.33
N ALA A 262 -3.29 5.65 14.55
CA ALA A 262 -1.97 5.21 15.03
C ALA A 262 -1.26 4.20 14.09
N PRO A 263 -1.87 3.05 13.71
CA PRO A 263 -1.19 2.11 12.83
C PRO A 263 -0.96 2.65 11.42
N THR A 264 -1.86 3.50 10.91
CA THR A 264 -1.74 4.14 9.59
C THR A 264 -0.57 5.13 9.58
N PHE A 265 -0.56 6.05 10.55
CA PHE A 265 0.51 7.04 10.74
C PHE A 265 1.87 6.38 10.90
N TRP A 266 2.01 5.43 11.84
CA TRP A 266 3.32 4.83 12.13
C TRP A 266 3.85 3.96 10.97
N SER A 267 2.97 3.29 10.23
CA SER A 267 3.38 2.57 9.02
C SER A 267 3.94 3.52 7.97
N PHE A 268 3.29 4.68 7.76
CA PHE A 268 3.81 5.72 6.87
C PHE A 268 5.17 6.24 7.33
N ARG A 269 5.34 6.54 8.64
CA ARG A 269 6.63 7.02 9.19
C ARG A 269 7.76 6.02 9.06
N VAL A 270 7.51 4.75 9.35
CA VAL A 270 8.51 3.69 9.18
C VAL A 270 8.88 3.52 7.70
N MET A 271 7.90 3.54 6.79
CA MET A 271 8.15 3.49 5.35
C MET A 271 9.03 4.67 4.88
N MET A 272 8.70 5.91 5.26
CA MET A 272 9.50 7.07 4.91
C MET A 272 10.92 7.02 5.50
N ALA A 273 11.05 6.63 6.77
CA ALA A 273 12.34 6.54 7.45
C ALA A 273 13.24 5.47 6.82
N THR A 274 12.69 4.30 6.49
CA THR A 274 13.42 3.23 5.79
C THR A 274 13.80 3.65 4.36
N GLY A 275 12.91 4.31 3.62
CA GLY A 275 13.21 4.86 2.30
C GLY A 275 14.36 5.88 2.32
N GLY A 276 14.35 6.80 3.30
CA GLY A 276 15.43 7.77 3.50
C GLY A 276 16.77 7.10 3.88
N ALA A 277 16.74 6.09 4.76
CA ALA A 277 17.93 5.33 5.13
C ALA A 277 18.50 4.56 3.93
N ILE A 278 17.65 3.93 3.11
CA ILE A 278 18.06 3.22 1.90
C ILE A 278 18.68 4.18 0.89
N LEU A 279 18.07 5.35 0.66
CA LEU A 279 18.63 6.40 -0.21
C LEU A 279 20.05 6.77 0.21
N LEU A 280 20.25 7.06 1.50
CA LEU A 280 21.55 7.44 2.04
C LEU A 280 22.58 6.31 1.81
N LEU A 281 22.23 5.06 2.14
CA LEU A 281 23.13 3.92 2.00
C LEU A 281 23.49 3.64 0.53
N MET A 282 22.51 3.69 -0.38
CA MET A 282 22.74 3.50 -1.81
C MET A 282 23.53 4.64 -2.43
N LEU A 283 23.29 5.89 -2.02
CA LEU A 283 24.07 7.04 -2.45
C LEU A 283 25.54 6.89 -2.02
N LEU A 284 25.79 6.53 -0.76
CA LEU A 284 27.14 6.29 -0.27
C LEU A 284 27.83 5.13 -0.99
N ALA A 285 27.10 4.05 -1.29
CA ALA A 285 27.60 2.93 -2.09
C ALA A 285 27.97 3.37 -3.51
N PHE A 286 27.09 4.12 -4.17
CA PHE A 286 27.32 4.68 -5.50
C PHE A 286 28.53 5.62 -5.54
N VAL A 287 28.67 6.51 -4.55
CA VAL A 287 29.83 7.40 -4.43
C VAL A 287 31.13 6.61 -4.28
N GLN A 288 31.16 5.53 -3.48
CA GLN A 288 32.34 4.67 -3.41
C GLN A 288 32.64 3.97 -4.73
N ASN A 289 31.60 3.54 -5.45
CA ASN A 289 31.73 2.91 -6.75
C ASN A 289 32.38 3.87 -7.77
N VAL A 290 31.85 5.08 -7.90
CA VAL A 290 32.37 6.11 -8.82
C VAL A 290 33.79 6.54 -8.44
N ARG A 291 34.08 6.69 -7.14
CA ARG A 291 35.43 7.02 -6.65
C ARG A 291 36.41 5.86 -6.71
N LYS A 292 35.99 4.67 -7.15
CA LYS A 292 36.82 3.44 -7.17
C LYS A 292 37.40 3.08 -5.80
N THR A 293 36.70 3.45 -4.73
CA THR A 293 37.11 3.22 -3.33
C THR A 293 36.31 2.12 -2.64
N VAL A 294 35.60 1.29 -3.41
CA VAL A 294 34.82 0.14 -2.91
C VAL A 294 35.72 -0.78 -2.09
N GLY A 295 35.34 -1.00 -0.82
CA GLY A 295 36.12 -1.79 0.15
C GLY A 295 36.93 -0.96 1.15
N SER A 296 37.12 0.35 0.92
CA SER A 296 37.94 1.20 1.79
C SER A 296 37.32 1.50 3.16
N ARG A 297 35.98 1.52 3.27
CA ARG A 297 35.27 1.83 4.52
C ARG A 297 34.45 0.63 4.99
N PRO A 298 34.96 -0.16 5.95
CA PRO A 298 34.26 -1.36 6.43
C PRO A 298 32.94 -1.03 7.14
N LEU A 299 32.80 0.17 7.70
CA LEU A 299 31.55 0.60 8.34
C LEU A 299 30.39 0.66 7.35
N LEU A 300 30.59 1.20 6.14
CA LEU A 300 29.54 1.25 5.13
C LEU A 300 29.15 -0.16 4.66
N LEU A 301 30.14 -1.03 4.45
CA LEU A 301 29.85 -2.42 4.07
C LEU A 301 29.05 -3.16 5.15
N LYS A 302 29.36 -2.92 6.43
CA LYS A 302 28.57 -3.45 7.54
C LYS A 302 27.16 -2.87 7.54
N ALA A 303 27.01 -1.56 7.32
CA ALA A 303 25.70 -0.92 7.26
C ALA A 303 24.84 -1.45 6.09
N LEU A 304 25.43 -1.68 4.91
CA LEU A 304 24.74 -2.30 3.78
C LEU A 304 24.34 -3.75 4.06
N LEU A 305 25.21 -4.52 4.74
CA LEU A 305 24.90 -5.90 5.11
C LEU A 305 23.77 -5.98 6.15
N TRP A 306 23.88 -5.24 7.25
CA TRP A 306 22.88 -5.26 8.33
C TRP A 306 21.60 -4.49 7.97
N GLY A 307 21.68 -3.55 7.02
CA GLY A 307 20.53 -2.86 6.45
C GLY A 307 19.72 -3.71 5.49
N LEU A 308 20.11 -4.97 5.22
CA LEU A 308 19.39 -5.85 4.31
C LEU A 308 17.88 -5.94 4.59
N PRO A 309 17.38 -5.97 5.85
CA PRO A 309 15.94 -6.01 6.10
C PRO A 309 15.17 -4.71 5.76
N LEU A 310 15.85 -3.57 5.57
CA LEU A 310 15.19 -2.27 5.41
C LEU A 310 14.20 -2.21 4.24
N PRO A 311 14.52 -2.70 3.02
CA PRO A 311 13.58 -2.67 1.91
C PRO A 311 12.32 -3.50 2.18
N TRP A 312 12.44 -4.67 2.82
CA TRP A 312 11.28 -5.48 3.21
C TRP A 312 10.41 -4.75 4.23
N ILE A 313 11.00 -4.15 5.27
CA ILE A 313 10.24 -3.37 6.26
C ILE A 313 9.49 -2.23 5.58
N GLY A 314 10.15 -1.47 4.70
CA GLY A 314 9.51 -0.38 3.96
C GLY A 314 8.36 -0.86 3.06
N ILE A 315 8.56 -1.98 2.35
CA ILE A 315 7.54 -2.59 1.47
C ILE A 315 6.32 -3.06 2.28
N GLU A 316 6.53 -3.78 3.38
CA GLU A 316 5.42 -4.29 4.21
C GLU A 316 4.65 -3.14 4.87
N CYS A 317 5.35 -2.11 5.37
CA CYS A 317 4.70 -0.90 5.89
C CYS A 317 3.92 -0.15 4.81
N GLY A 318 4.44 -0.08 3.58
CA GLY A 318 3.74 0.54 2.44
C GLY A 318 2.48 -0.21 2.03
N TRP A 319 2.53 -1.55 1.97
CA TRP A 319 1.35 -2.38 1.71
C TRP A 319 0.32 -2.29 2.82
N PHE A 320 0.76 -2.33 4.09
CA PHE A 320 -0.11 -2.14 5.22
C PHE A 320 -0.81 -0.78 5.15
N LEU A 321 -0.08 0.31 4.92
CA LEU A 321 -0.64 1.65 4.74
C LEU A 321 -1.69 1.70 3.63
N ALA A 322 -1.37 1.13 2.46
CA ALA A 322 -2.25 1.17 1.30
C ALA A 322 -3.56 0.36 1.51
N GLU A 323 -3.47 -0.81 2.12
CA GLU A 323 -4.60 -1.75 2.27
C GLU A 323 -5.36 -1.54 3.57
N TYR A 324 -4.68 -1.40 4.71
CA TYR A 324 -5.32 -1.09 5.99
C TYR A 324 -5.95 0.31 5.97
N GLY A 325 -5.30 1.29 5.35
CA GLY A 325 -5.87 2.63 5.21
C GLY A 325 -7.11 2.69 4.31
N ARG A 326 -7.44 1.62 3.56
CA ARG A 326 -8.69 1.50 2.79
C ARG A 326 -9.83 0.97 3.65
N GLN A 327 -9.55 0.37 4.82
CA GLN A 327 -10.60 -0.10 5.74
C GLN A 327 -11.55 1.07 6.08
N PRO A 328 -12.87 0.83 6.09
CA PRO A 328 -13.57 -0.46 6.15
C PRO A 328 -13.95 -1.05 4.77
N TRP A 329 -13.35 -0.58 3.68
CA TRP A 329 -13.75 -0.92 2.32
C TRP A 329 -12.92 -2.06 1.69
N ALA A 330 -13.62 -3.05 1.13
CA ALA A 330 -13.01 -4.02 0.22
C ALA A 330 -12.79 -3.38 -1.16
N ILE A 331 -13.81 -2.68 -1.67
CA ILE A 331 -13.72 -1.77 -2.81
C ILE A 331 -14.14 -0.39 -2.28
N TYR A 332 -13.24 0.59 -2.39
CA TYR A 332 -13.40 1.91 -1.78
C TYR A 332 -14.77 2.53 -2.12
N GLU A 333 -15.50 2.97 -1.10
CA GLU A 333 -16.85 3.57 -1.17
C GLU A 333 -17.99 2.74 -1.79
N VAL A 334 -17.68 1.54 -2.32
CA VAL A 334 -18.66 0.69 -3.02
C VAL A 334 -19.03 -0.53 -2.19
N LEU A 335 -18.03 -1.26 -1.67
CA LEU A 335 -18.26 -2.55 -1.01
C LEU A 335 -17.49 -2.63 0.31
N PRO A 336 -18.19 -2.60 1.47
CA PRO A 336 -17.56 -2.81 2.77
C PRO A 336 -17.03 -4.23 2.98
N VAL A 337 -15.96 -4.37 3.76
CA VAL A 337 -15.36 -5.67 4.11
C VAL A 337 -16.34 -6.59 4.84
N GLY A 338 -17.18 -6.02 5.71
CA GLY A 338 -18.16 -6.78 6.48
C GLY A 338 -19.22 -7.49 5.63
N VAL A 339 -19.47 -7.02 4.41
CA VAL A 339 -20.44 -7.62 3.47
C VAL A 339 -19.79 -8.42 2.35
N SER A 340 -18.48 -8.28 2.14
CA SER A 340 -17.75 -8.98 1.07
C SER A 340 -17.31 -10.40 1.46
N ALA A 341 -17.33 -10.74 2.74
CA ALA A 341 -16.88 -12.03 3.23
C ALA A 341 -17.86 -13.16 2.90
N SER A 342 -17.32 -14.33 2.54
CA SER A 342 -18.10 -15.56 2.39
C SER A 342 -18.67 -16.01 3.74
N LYS A 343 -19.89 -16.55 3.74
CA LYS A 343 -20.53 -17.14 4.93
C LYS A 343 -19.95 -18.52 5.21
N LEU A 344 -18.85 -18.58 5.94
CA LEU A 344 -18.13 -19.80 6.32
C LEU A 344 -18.16 -20.01 7.84
N ALA A 345 -18.07 -21.27 8.28
CA ALA A 345 -17.95 -21.56 9.70
C ALA A 345 -16.57 -21.11 10.23
N PRO A 346 -16.48 -20.56 11.46
CA PRO A 346 -15.20 -20.14 12.03
C PRO A 346 -14.14 -21.26 12.08
N GLY A 347 -14.56 -22.52 12.22
CA GLY A 347 -13.67 -23.68 12.23
C GLY A 347 -12.91 -23.88 10.90
N ASP A 348 -13.60 -23.75 9.76
CA ASP A 348 -13.00 -23.89 8.43
C ASP A 348 -11.97 -22.78 8.18
N LEU A 349 -12.29 -21.57 8.64
CA LEU A 349 -11.38 -20.41 8.57
C LEU A 349 -10.12 -20.66 9.40
N TRP A 350 -10.24 -21.01 10.68
CA TRP A 350 -9.07 -21.28 11.53
C TRP A 350 -8.24 -22.46 11.05
N PHE A 351 -8.87 -23.52 10.53
CA PHE A 351 -8.16 -24.63 9.93
C PHE A 351 -7.33 -24.19 8.71
N SER A 352 -7.96 -23.47 7.77
CA SER A 352 -7.27 -22.98 6.57
C SER A 352 -6.13 -22.01 6.90
N ILE A 353 -6.34 -21.06 7.81
CA ILE A 353 -5.33 -20.13 8.31
C ILE A 353 -4.18 -20.91 8.95
N GLY A 354 -4.47 -21.84 9.86
CA GLY A 354 -3.45 -22.65 10.53
C GLY A 354 -2.61 -23.46 9.53
N LEU A 355 -3.27 -24.09 8.56
CA LEU A 355 -2.60 -24.87 7.51
C LEU A 355 -1.69 -24.00 6.63
N ILE A 356 -2.20 -22.87 6.15
CA ILE A 356 -1.44 -21.94 5.30
C ILE A 356 -0.26 -21.36 6.07
N CYS A 357 -0.48 -20.89 7.31
CA CYS A 357 0.59 -20.37 8.16
C CYS A 357 1.67 -21.42 8.45
N ALA A 358 1.29 -22.67 8.73
CA ALA A 358 2.25 -23.75 8.96
C ALA A 358 3.11 -24.03 7.72
N LEU A 359 2.47 -24.13 6.55
CA LEU A 359 3.17 -24.35 5.28
C LEU A 359 4.08 -23.17 4.91
N TYR A 360 3.60 -21.93 5.06
CA TYR A 360 4.40 -20.74 4.77
C TYR A 360 5.59 -20.61 5.71
N THR A 361 5.42 -20.95 7.00
CA THR A 361 6.54 -20.98 7.96
C THR A 361 7.56 -22.03 7.58
N LEU A 362 7.13 -23.24 7.20
CA LEU A 362 8.03 -24.31 6.75
C LEU A 362 8.83 -23.87 5.51
N PHE A 363 8.15 -23.32 4.50
CA PHE A 363 8.81 -22.87 3.27
C PHE A 363 9.74 -21.69 3.52
N LEU A 364 9.39 -20.76 4.41
CA LEU A 364 10.27 -19.66 4.80
C LEU A 364 11.54 -20.18 5.47
N VAL A 365 11.44 -21.16 6.38
CA VAL A 365 12.63 -21.75 7.03
C VAL A 365 13.54 -22.42 6.01
N VAL A 366 12.98 -23.18 5.06
CA VAL A 366 13.74 -23.83 3.99
C VAL A 366 14.39 -22.81 3.06
N GLU A 367 13.64 -21.80 2.61
CA GLU A 367 14.13 -20.73 1.74
C GLU A 367 15.28 -19.97 2.42
N MET A 368 15.10 -19.54 3.68
CA MET A 368 16.13 -18.83 4.42
C MET A 368 17.37 -19.70 4.64
N TYR A 369 17.21 -21.00 4.94
CA TYR A 369 18.33 -21.94 5.04
C TYR A 369 19.12 -21.99 3.73
N LEU A 370 18.45 -22.14 2.58
CA LEU A 370 19.10 -22.20 1.28
C LEU A 370 19.75 -20.87 0.91
N THR A 371 19.06 -19.76 1.13
CA THR A 371 19.56 -18.40 0.87
C THR A 371 20.82 -18.12 1.70
N PHE A 372 20.85 -18.46 3.00
CA PHE A 372 22.07 -18.35 3.80
C PHE A 372 23.16 -19.33 3.38
N LYS A 373 22.82 -20.57 3.04
CA LYS A 373 23.79 -21.59 2.60
C LYS A 373 24.52 -21.12 1.33
N TYR A 374 23.77 -20.75 0.30
CA TYR A 374 24.35 -20.32 -0.98
C TYR A 374 24.93 -18.91 -0.92
N GLY A 375 24.34 -18.00 -0.14
CA GLY A 375 24.91 -16.67 0.13
C GLY A 375 26.22 -16.73 0.92
N ARG A 376 26.47 -17.76 1.73
CA ARG A 376 27.75 -17.95 2.43
C ARG A 376 28.81 -18.64 1.59
N LEU A 377 28.40 -19.60 0.73
CA LEU A 377 29.28 -20.28 -0.23
C LEU A 377 29.73 -19.35 -1.36
N GLY A 378 28.85 -18.44 -1.78
CA GLY A 378 29.07 -17.53 -2.90
C GLY A 378 29.30 -18.24 -4.22
N PRO A 379 30.10 -17.67 -5.13
CA PRO A 379 30.26 -18.21 -6.48
C PRO A 379 30.96 -19.60 -6.51
N SER A 380 31.55 -20.05 -5.39
CA SER A 380 32.07 -21.41 -5.23
C SER A 380 30.97 -22.50 -5.27
N ALA A 381 29.69 -22.12 -5.22
CA ALA A 381 28.57 -23.04 -5.45
C ALA A 381 28.50 -23.52 -6.91
N LEU A 382 29.14 -22.80 -7.85
CA LEU A 382 29.10 -23.10 -9.28
C LEU A 382 30.10 -24.19 -9.71
N LYS A 383 31.05 -24.57 -8.86
CA LYS A 383 32.04 -25.64 -9.12
C LYS A 383 32.88 -25.40 -10.38
N THR A 384 33.39 -24.18 -10.56
CA THR A 384 34.17 -23.80 -11.77
C THR A 384 35.68 -23.90 -11.62
N GLY A 385 36.19 -24.15 -10.41
CA GLY A 385 37.60 -24.20 -10.05
C GLY A 385 38.28 -22.83 -9.85
N ARG A 386 37.52 -21.73 -9.82
CA ARG A 386 38.03 -20.34 -9.90
C ARG A 386 37.76 -19.49 -8.67
N TYR A 387 36.95 -19.95 -7.73
CA TYR A 387 36.46 -19.14 -6.61
C TYR A 387 37.07 -19.55 -5.27
N TYR A 388 36.92 -18.68 -4.28
CA TYR A 388 37.61 -18.74 -2.99
C TYR A 388 37.68 -20.15 -2.36
N PHE A 389 36.54 -20.83 -2.19
CA PHE A 389 36.51 -22.16 -1.55
C PHE A 389 36.94 -23.31 -2.46
N GLU A 390 37.07 -23.07 -3.76
CA GLU A 390 37.57 -24.06 -4.74
C GLU A 390 39.10 -23.99 -4.87
N GLN A 391 39.67 -22.83 -4.56
CA GLN A 391 41.11 -22.58 -4.59
C GLN A 391 41.78 -22.77 -3.24
N SER A 392 41.08 -22.50 -2.13
CA SER A 392 41.63 -22.64 -0.77
C SER A 392 41.82 -24.09 -0.31
N SER A 393 41.36 -25.07 -1.10
CA SER A 393 41.61 -26.51 -0.88
C SER A 393 42.81 -27.04 -1.67
N LYS A 394 43.51 -26.17 -2.39
CA LYS A 394 44.84 -26.41 -2.96
C LYS A 394 45.86 -25.62 -2.16
#